data_AF-A0A954SWR7-F1
#
_entry.id   AF-A0A954SWR7-F1
#
_cell.length_a   1.000
_cell.length_b   1.000
_cell.length_c   1.000
_cell.angle_alpha   90.00
_cell.angle_beta   90.00
_cell.angle_gamma   90.00
#
_symmetry.space_group_name_H-M   'P 1'
#
loop_
_entity.id
_entity.type
_entity.pdbx_description
1 polymer ?
#
loop_
_entity_poly.entity_id
_entity_poly.type
_entity_poly.pdbx_seq_one_letter_code
_entity_poly.pdbx_strand_id
1 'polypeptide(L)'
;MSAEVLLANAADLAITELAAANSPDDSAAEAPADDATSSEAGSSADHVARDQAQLANRFKRLEETFLRLAELSGASDPGQAELLRKAMVESKQRLIAVQLEQIVERLENDRLGDALAAQQRVREDLKALLELLLSDVRADRLEQQQQRTAEWLKQIDDLIHRQQSLRGRTERADNASQLAEDQGELADETDALRQSMADPASGEPSDRANGDQKGGAPKNADARGGENKPVGRDDASDLTDDDTSPRNDKPGADAESQNAEPGESAEGGNQREGEPSPAGEPGQTGDAAEKNGGEETNPAGEGESAESSGADESGETSESGESESGAGESGGDGAQGEQSPSEQRLAEARRRMRQARERLEQAERKSAVEEQNEALRQLEQAKAELEEVLRQLREEEIAQMLTMLEAHFRRMLQEQAEIYEETALLDEKQTQRPSPGDRVQATRLSEREAQLAANALTVLRTLRDDGSTTALPEAVEHVHRDMKQVVGLIADYDTGSYTQAVEQDIITGLEELLEAVKQAQDEQDQRQQQAQSQNGGQAAEPTLVDKLAELRMIRSLQLRINRRTRQIDARAAEPNTPAESVDEALQQLAEQEESVIRATQAITEGADQ
;
A
#
# COMPACT_ATOMS: atom_id res chain seq x y z
N MET A 1 26.98 -11.95 16.01
CA MET A 1 26.70 -11.14 14.80
C MET A 1 25.76 -11.97 13.96
N SER A 2 24.55 -11.47 13.71
CA SER A 2 23.43 -12.24 13.18
C SER A 2 23.62 -12.64 11.71
N ALA A 3 22.89 -13.66 11.25
CA ALA A 3 22.93 -14.12 9.86
C ALA A 3 22.56 -13.00 8.86
N GLU A 4 21.68 -12.08 9.25
CA GLU A 4 21.30 -10.90 8.47
C GLU A 4 22.51 -10.01 8.14
N VAL A 5 23.46 -9.84 9.08
CA VAL A 5 24.68 -9.04 8.85
C VAL A 5 25.59 -9.72 7.81
N LEU A 6 25.60 -11.06 7.77
CA LEU A 6 26.32 -11.81 6.74
C LEU A 6 25.60 -11.80 5.38
N LEU A 7 24.26 -11.82 5.37
CA LEU A 7 23.45 -11.69 4.15
C LEU A 7 23.54 -10.29 3.55
N ALA A 8 23.45 -9.24 4.37
CA ALA A 8 23.65 -7.85 3.94
C ALA A 8 25.05 -7.63 3.34
N ASN A 9 26.11 -8.07 4.02
CA ASN A 9 27.48 -7.97 3.49
C ASN A 9 27.67 -8.82 2.21
N ALA A 10 26.97 -9.95 2.05
CA ALA A 10 27.02 -10.75 0.83
C ALA A 10 26.26 -10.09 -0.33
N ALA A 11 25.13 -9.44 -0.05
CA ALA A 11 24.38 -8.63 -1.02
C ALA A 11 25.20 -7.41 -1.46
N ASP A 12 25.79 -6.66 -0.52
CA ASP A 12 26.67 -5.52 -0.82
C ASP A 12 27.89 -5.95 -1.65
N LEU A 13 28.52 -7.09 -1.36
CA LEU A 13 29.61 -7.60 -2.19
C LEU A 13 29.15 -7.90 -3.62
N ALA A 14 28.00 -8.54 -3.79
CA ALA A 14 27.46 -8.89 -5.10
C ALA A 14 27.02 -7.64 -5.90
N ILE A 15 26.40 -6.67 -5.24
CA ILE A 15 25.99 -5.38 -5.83
C ILE A 15 27.23 -4.55 -6.20
N THR A 16 28.25 -4.51 -5.34
CA THR A 16 29.53 -3.82 -5.61
C THR A 16 30.29 -4.48 -6.76
N GLU A 17 30.29 -5.82 -6.86
CA GLU A 17 30.94 -6.54 -7.97
C GLU A 17 30.18 -6.35 -9.30
N LEU A 18 28.85 -6.17 -9.28
CA LEU A 18 28.08 -5.74 -10.45
C LEU A 18 28.35 -4.27 -10.82
N ALA A 19 28.41 -3.36 -9.85
CA ALA A 19 28.62 -1.93 -10.08
C ALA A 19 30.03 -1.63 -10.62
N ALA A 20 31.06 -2.27 -10.06
CA ALA A 20 32.45 -2.12 -10.51
C ALA A 20 32.69 -2.64 -11.94
N ALA A 21 31.77 -3.45 -12.48
CA ALA A 21 31.82 -3.94 -13.86
C ALA A 21 31.10 -3.02 -14.87
N ASN A 22 30.65 -1.83 -14.46
CA ASN A 22 29.79 -0.95 -15.28
C ASN A 22 30.31 0.51 -15.41
N SER A 23 31.59 0.74 -15.15
CA SER A 23 32.25 2.04 -15.36
C SER A 23 32.85 2.14 -16.77
N PRO A 24 32.49 3.14 -17.61
CA PRO A 24 33.25 3.47 -18.80
C PRO A 24 34.55 4.21 -18.41
N ASP A 25 35.69 3.71 -18.89
CA ASP A 25 37.02 4.28 -18.59
C ASP A 25 37.34 5.48 -19.50
N ASP A 26 36.79 6.65 -19.17
CA ASP A 26 37.13 7.91 -19.84
C ASP A 26 38.46 8.47 -19.30
N SER A 27 39.56 8.07 -19.95
CA SER A 27 40.90 8.59 -19.68
C SER A 27 41.55 9.17 -20.95
N ALA A 28 41.02 10.30 -21.40
CA ALA A 28 41.63 11.08 -22.49
C ALA A 28 43.01 11.64 -22.09
N ALA A 29 44.08 10.99 -22.55
CA ALA A 29 45.47 11.45 -22.44
C ALA A 29 46.07 11.73 -23.82
N GLU A 30 46.83 12.83 -23.94
CA GLU A 30 47.12 13.47 -25.24
C GLU A 30 48.52 13.16 -25.83
N ALA A 31 48.55 12.96 -27.15
CA ALA A 31 49.70 13.02 -28.07
C ALA A 31 50.78 11.91 -28.01
N PRO A 32 51.62 11.74 -29.08
CA PRO A 32 51.53 12.33 -30.42
C PRO A 32 51.28 11.28 -31.53
N ALA A 33 51.04 11.75 -32.76
CA ALA A 33 50.89 10.89 -33.94
C ALA A 33 52.24 10.47 -34.55
N ASP A 34 52.32 9.23 -35.02
CA ASP A 34 53.27 8.78 -36.04
C ASP A 34 52.62 7.67 -36.91
N ASP A 35 53.17 7.40 -38.09
CA ASP A 35 52.41 6.80 -39.21
C ASP A 35 52.50 5.26 -39.37
N ALA A 36 51.58 4.72 -40.17
CA ALA A 36 51.57 3.42 -40.86
C ALA A 36 51.24 2.12 -40.09
N THR A 37 50.01 1.66 -40.32
CA THR A 37 49.61 0.25 -40.55
C THR A 37 49.75 -0.79 -39.43
N SER A 38 48.65 -1.01 -38.71
CA SER A 38 48.21 -2.37 -38.36
C SER A 38 46.67 -2.45 -38.46
N SER A 39 46.15 -3.58 -38.96
CA SER A 39 44.72 -3.83 -39.10
C SER A 39 44.31 -4.84 -38.04
N GLU A 40 43.42 -4.44 -37.13
CA GLU A 40 42.40 -5.25 -36.45
C GLU A 40 41.75 -4.42 -35.31
N ALA A 41 40.91 -3.45 -35.70
CA ALA A 41 39.81 -3.00 -34.84
C ALA A 41 38.57 -3.79 -35.27
N GLY A 42 37.91 -4.47 -34.33
CA GLY A 42 36.74 -5.30 -34.63
C GLY A 42 35.58 -4.51 -35.24
N SER A 43 34.74 -5.19 -36.01
CA SER A 43 33.51 -4.60 -36.53
C SER A 43 32.53 -4.26 -35.41
N SER A 44 31.54 -3.41 -35.72
CA SER A 44 30.43 -3.15 -34.78
C SER A 44 29.61 -4.40 -34.48
N ALA A 45 29.55 -5.37 -35.40
CA ALA A 45 28.93 -6.68 -35.16
C ALA A 45 29.70 -7.47 -34.09
N ASP A 46 31.04 -7.45 -34.11
CA ASP A 46 31.87 -8.08 -33.08
C ASP A 46 31.67 -7.44 -31.70
N HIS A 47 31.33 -6.15 -31.62
CA HIS A 47 30.98 -5.51 -30.35
C HIS A 47 29.65 -6.04 -29.81
N VAL A 48 28.60 -5.95 -30.62
CA VAL A 48 27.24 -6.41 -30.25
C VAL A 48 27.21 -7.91 -29.92
N ALA A 49 28.02 -8.73 -30.59
CA ALA A 49 28.19 -10.15 -30.27
C ALA A 49 28.79 -10.36 -28.87
N ARG A 50 29.81 -9.59 -28.48
CA ARG A 50 30.40 -9.63 -27.12
C ARG A 50 29.41 -9.19 -26.05
N ASP A 51 28.64 -8.14 -26.32
CA ASP A 51 27.63 -7.64 -25.37
C ASP A 51 26.52 -8.67 -25.14
N GLN A 52 26.06 -9.33 -26.21
CA GLN A 52 25.10 -10.44 -26.11
C GLN A 52 25.70 -11.67 -25.41
N ALA A 53 27.00 -11.95 -25.59
CA ALA A 53 27.69 -13.00 -24.85
C ALA A 53 27.80 -12.67 -23.35
N GLN A 54 27.99 -11.40 -22.98
CA GLN A 54 27.89 -10.97 -21.58
C GLN A 54 26.47 -11.14 -21.04
N LEU A 55 25.44 -10.74 -21.79
CA LEU A 55 24.03 -10.89 -21.40
C LEU A 55 23.65 -12.36 -21.18
N ALA A 56 24.05 -13.26 -22.09
CA ALA A 56 23.83 -14.70 -21.95
C ALA A 56 24.45 -15.27 -20.65
N ASN A 57 25.68 -14.84 -20.31
CA ASN A 57 26.35 -15.26 -19.08
C ASN A 57 25.72 -14.63 -17.82
N ARG A 58 25.29 -13.37 -17.86
CA ARG A 58 24.53 -12.73 -16.77
C ARG A 58 23.20 -13.45 -16.53
N PHE A 59 22.50 -13.86 -17.59
CA PHE A 59 21.23 -14.60 -17.48
C PHE A 59 21.41 -16.02 -16.90
N LYS A 60 22.47 -16.75 -17.26
CA LYS A 60 22.78 -18.03 -16.60
C LYS A 60 23.02 -17.87 -15.09
N ARG A 61 23.73 -16.81 -14.67
CA ARG A 61 23.92 -16.51 -13.24
C ARG A 61 22.59 -16.19 -12.56
N LEU A 62 21.64 -15.56 -13.25
CA LEU A 62 20.28 -15.31 -12.74
C LEU A 62 19.50 -16.61 -12.51
N GLU A 63 19.57 -17.60 -13.42
CA GLU A 63 18.98 -18.91 -13.16
C GLU A 63 19.61 -19.60 -11.94
N GLU A 64 20.93 -19.48 -11.75
CA GLU A 64 21.61 -20.01 -10.56
C GLU A 64 21.20 -19.29 -9.28
N THR A 65 21.02 -17.95 -9.29
CA THR A 65 20.58 -17.22 -8.10
C THR A 65 19.12 -17.51 -7.76
N PHE A 66 18.22 -17.73 -8.72
CA PHE A 66 16.86 -18.17 -8.42
C PHE A 66 16.82 -19.49 -7.63
N LEU A 67 17.68 -20.46 -7.97
CA LEU A 67 17.77 -21.71 -7.20
C LEU A 67 18.33 -21.48 -5.80
N ARG A 68 19.45 -20.77 -5.68
CA ARG A 68 20.08 -20.49 -4.36
C ARG A 68 19.16 -19.67 -3.45
N LEU A 69 18.45 -18.68 -4.00
CA LEU A 69 17.48 -17.88 -3.26
C LEU A 69 16.28 -18.74 -2.83
N ALA A 70 15.76 -19.63 -3.68
CA ALA A 70 14.69 -20.55 -3.29
C ALA A 70 15.13 -21.60 -2.25
N GLU A 71 16.41 -21.98 -2.23
CA GLU A 71 16.98 -22.85 -1.20
C GLU A 71 17.15 -22.11 0.14
N LEU A 72 17.63 -20.86 0.11
CA LEU A 72 17.82 -20.02 1.31
C LEU A 72 16.49 -19.49 1.88
N SER A 73 15.60 -18.97 1.04
CA SER A 73 14.29 -18.45 1.47
C SER A 73 13.30 -19.56 1.82
N GLY A 74 13.58 -20.82 1.46
CA GLY A 74 12.65 -21.93 1.65
C GLY A 74 12.21 -22.20 3.10
N ALA A 75 12.97 -21.70 4.09
CA ALA A 75 12.61 -21.76 5.51
C ALA A 75 11.90 -20.49 6.03
N SER A 76 12.03 -19.34 5.34
CA SER A 76 11.52 -18.03 5.79
C SER A 76 10.31 -17.54 4.99
N ASP A 77 10.36 -17.68 3.66
CA ASP A 77 9.18 -17.58 2.79
C ASP A 77 9.14 -18.73 1.77
N PRO A 78 8.38 -19.79 2.07
CA PRO A 78 8.09 -20.87 1.12
C PRO A 78 7.40 -20.40 -0.17
N GLY A 79 6.62 -19.32 -0.12
CA GLY A 79 5.88 -18.77 -1.28
C GLY A 79 6.83 -18.17 -2.31
N GLN A 80 7.72 -17.26 -1.89
CA GLN A 80 8.81 -16.77 -2.72
C GLN A 80 9.70 -17.92 -3.22
N ALA A 81 9.98 -18.93 -2.39
CA ALA A 81 10.77 -20.09 -2.81
C ALA A 81 10.10 -20.92 -3.91
N GLU A 82 8.77 -21.13 -3.85
CA GLU A 82 8.01 -21.75 -4.94
C GLU A 82 7.94 -20.88 -6.19
N LEU A 83 7.75 -19.56 -6.05
CA LEU A 83 7.71 -18.62 -7.17
C LEU A 83 9.04 -18.59 -7.94
N LEU A 84 10.17 -18.52 -7.22
CA LEU A 84 11.51 -18.57 -7.80
C LEU A 84 11.78 -19.91 -8.50
N ARG A 85 11.36 -21.04 -7.93
CA ARG A 85 11.43 -22.36 -8.59
C ARG A 85 10.57 -22.41 -9.86
N LYS A 86 9.34 -21.88 -9.80
CA LYS A 86 8.40 -21.81 -10.94
C LYS A 86 8.98 -20.95 -12.07
N ALA A 87 9.56 -19.79 -11.76
CA ALA A 87 10.26 -18.94 -12.72
C ALA A 87 11.50 -19.63 -13.33
N MET A 88 12.33 -20.30 -12.52
CA MET A 88 13.49 -21.05 -13.02
C MET A 88 13.08 -22.20 -13.96
N VAL A 89 11.96 -22.86 -13.67
CA VAL A 89 11.36 -23.89 -14.54
C VAL A 89 10.81 -23.28 -15.84
N GLU A 90 10.11 -22.15 -15.76
CA GLU A 90 9.55 -21.44 -16.92
C GLU A 90 10.66 -20.96 -17.88
N SER A 91 11.74 -20.37 -17.35
CA SER A 91 12.93 -19.97 -18.11
C SER A 91 13.51 -21.13 -18.93
N LYS A 92 13.61 -22.31 -18.30
CA LYS A 92 14.16 -23.52 -18.91
C LYS A 92 13.21 -24.16 -19.91
N GLN A 93 11.90 -24.07 -19.72
CA GLN A 93 10.92 -24.49 -20.72
C GLN A 93 10.95 -23.59 -21.97
N ARG A 94 11.14 -22.28 -21.78
CA ARG A 94 11.33 -21.28 -22.85
C ARG A 94 12.74 -21.28 -23.45
N LEU A 95 13.67 -22.03 -22.86
CA LEU A 95 15.07 -22.16 -23.28
C LEU A 95 15.80 -20.81 -23.37
N ILE A 96 15.46 -19.82 -22.55
CA ILE A 96 15.89 -18.41 -22.71
C ILE A 96 17.42 -18.29 -22.77
N ALA A 97 18.14 -18.99 -21.88
CA ALA A 97 19.60 -19.03 -21.88
C ALA A 97 20.19 -19.57 -23.19
N VAL A 98 19.55 -20.56 -23.81
CA VAL A 98 19.98 -21.17 -25.08
C VAL A 98 19.61 -20.29 -26.27
N GLN A 99 18.47 -19.59 -26.22
CA GLN A 99 18.12 -18.58 -27.22
C GLN A 99 19.13 -17.41 -27.23
N LEU A 100 19.59 -16.98 -26.06
CA LEU A 100 20.66 -15.96 -25.92
C LEU A 100 22.00 -16.44 -26.51
N GLU A 101 22.42 -17.68 -26.26
CA GLU A 101 23.62 -18.25 -26.91
C GLU A 101 23.49 -18.31 -28.44
N GLN A 102 22.32 -18.71 -28.95
CA GLN A 102 22.06 -18.71 -30.40
C GLN A 102 22.02 -17.32 -31.02
N ILE A 103 21.72 -16.26 -30.26
CA ILE A 103 21.81 -14.88 -30.75
C ILE A 103 23.29 -14.50 -30.98
N VAL A 104 24.19 -14.88 -30.06
CA VAL A 104 25.64 -14.67 -30.23
C VAL A 104 26.15 -15.39 -31.48
N GLU A 105 25.87 -16.69 -31.63
CA GLU A 105 26.28 -17.47 -32.81
C GLU A 105 25.77 -16.84 -34.12
N ARG A 106 24.54 -16.32 -34.14
CA ARG A 106 23.97 -15.66 -35.33
C ARG A 106 24.63 -14.32 -35.64
N LEU A 107 25.05 -13.56 -34.63
CA LEU A 107 25.77 -12.30 -34.80
C LEU A 107 27.20 -12.53 -35.30
N GLU A 108 27.91 -13.50 -34.72
CA GLU A 108 29.26 -13.93 -35.17
C GLU A 108 29.27 -14.48 -36.61
N ASN A 109 28.12 -14.91 -37.14
CA ASN A 109 27.94 -15.43 -38.51
C ASN A 109 27.21 -14.44 -39.45
N ASP A 110 27.21 -13.13 -39.15
CA ASP A 110 26.56 -12.06 -39.94
C ASP A 110 25.04 -12.23 -40.20
N ARG A 111 24.36 -13.14 -39.48
CA ARG A 111 22.93 -13.45 -39.70
C ARG A 111 22.01 -12.49 -38.94
N LEU A 112 22.19 -11.20 -39.17
CA LEU A 112 21.50 -10.12 -38.44
C LEU A 112 19.97 -10.28 -38.44
N GLY A 113 19.35 -10.74 -39.53
CA GLY A 113 17.91 -11.01 -39.59
C GLY A 113 17.45 -12.16 -38.69
N ASP A 114 18.21 -13.26 -38.65
CA ASP A 114 17.93 -14.40 -37.78
C ASP A 114 18.22 -14.07 -36.30
N ALA A 115 19.16 -13.17 -36.03
CA ALA A 115 19.49 -12.65 -34.71
C ALA A 115 18.37 -11.74 -34.19
N LEU A 116 17.92 -10.75 -34.98
CA LEU A 116 16.79 -9.86 -34.64
C LEU A 116 15.51 -10.66 -34.34
N ALA A 117 15.18 -11.65 -35.17
CA ALA A 117 14.01 -12.51 -34.95
C ALA A 117 14.13 -13.42 -33.71
N ALA A 118 15.33 -13.69 -33.20
CA ALA A 118 15.55 -14.37 -31.93
C ALA A 118 15.52 -13.39 -30.75
N GLN A 119 16.14 -12.22 -30.86
CA GLN A 119 16.09 -11.14 -29.86
C GLN A 119 14.65 -10.67 -29.58
N GLN A 120 13.77 -10.68 -30.60
CA GLN A 120 12.34 -10.41 -30.44
C GLN A 120 11.68 -11.44 -29.50
N ARG A 121 11.86 -12.74 -29.77
CA ARG A 121 11.29 -13.83 -28.94
C ARG A 121 11.85 -13.85 -27.53
N VAL A 122 13.17 -13.70 -27.38
CA VAL A 122 13.82 -13.60 -26.06
C VAL A 122 13.23 -12.43 -25.25
N ARG A 123 12.91 -11.30 -25.89
CA ARG A 123 12.26 -10.15 -25.21
C ARG A 123 10.83 -10.47 -24.77
N GLU A 124 10.09 -11.27 -25.54
CA GLU A 124 8.74 -11.73 -25.22
C GLU A 124 8.76 -12.80 -24.10
N ASP A 125 9.70 -13.75 -24.14
CA ASP A 125 9.91 -14.75 -23.09
C ASP A 125 10.42 -14.14 -21.78
N LEU A 126 11.31 -13.14 -21.84
CA LEU A 126 11.77 -12.38 -20.68
C LEU A 126 10.66 -11.53 -20.06
N LYS A 127 9.74 -10.98 -20.87
CA LYS A 127 8.54 -10.31 -20.36
C LYS A 127 7.64 -11.29 -19.61
N ALA A 128 7.33 -12.45 -20.19
CA ALA A 128 6.52 -13.46 -19.53
C ALA A 128 7.17 -14.02 -18.24
N LEU A 129 8.50 -14.12 -18.21
CA LEU A 129 9.25 -14.47 -17.00
C LEU A 129 9.15 -13.37 -15.92
N LEU A 130 9.26 -12.10 -16.32
CA LEU A 130 9.12 -10.94 -15.43
C LEU A 130 7.69 -10.83 -14.90
N GLU A 131 6.68 -10.97 -15.74
CA GLU A 131 5.26 -11.04 -15.38
C GLU A 131 4.99 -12.20 -14.39
N LEU A 132 5.65 -13.35 -14.57
CA LEU A 132 5.56 -14.45 -13.60
C LEU A 132 6.26 -14.12 -12.26
N LEU A 133 7.43 -13.46 -12.29
CA LEU A 133 8.14 -13.06 -11.07
C LEU A 133 7.47 -11.90 -10.31
N LEU A 134 6.69 -11.09 -11.02
CA LEU A 134 5.85 -10.02 -10.47
C LEU A 134 4.43 -10.49 -10.12
N SER A 135 4.00 -11.67 -10.61
CA SER A 135 2.63 -12.14 -10.41
C SER A 135 2.28 -12.28 -8.93
N ASP A 136 1.06 -11.87 -8.60
CA ASP A 136 0.67 -11.23 -7.34
C ASP A 136 0.68 -12.14 -6.09
N VAL A 137 1.31 -13.32 -6.12
CA VAL A 137 1.32 -14.33 -5.04
C VAL A 137 1.80 -13.78 -3.69
N ARG A 138 2.58 -12.68 -3.64
CA ARG A 138 2.89 -11.96 -2.39
C ARG A 138 1.82 -10.91 -2.03
N ALA A 139 1.34 -10.13 -2.99
CA ALA A 139 0.28 -9.14 -2.78
C ALA A 139 -1.06 -9.81 -2.40
N ASP A 140 -1.56 -10.75 -3.21
CA ASP A 140 -2.73 -11.60 -2.94
C ASP A 140 -2.68 -12.20 -1.53
N ARG A 141 -1.52 -12.72 -1.13
CA ARG A 141 -1.31 -13.36 0.18
C ARG A 141 -1.34 -12.34 1.31
N LEU A 142 -0.70 -11.19 1.13
CA LEU A 142 -0.65 -10.12 2.11
C LEU A 142 -2.04 -9.48 2.28
N GLU A 143 -2.77 -9.24 1.20
CA GLU A 143 -4.17 -8.79 1.21
C GLU A 143 -5.03 -9.80 1.98
N GLN A 144 -4.93 -11.10 1.68
CA GLN A 144 -5.63 -12.16 2.42
C GLN A 144 -5.23 -12.20 3.91
N GLN A 145 -3.99 -11.90 4.27
CA GLN A 145 -3.55 -11.81 5.66
C GLN A 145 -4.13 -10.57 6.36
N GLN A 146 -4.19 -9.42 5.68
CA GLN A 146 -4.87 -8.21 6.21
C GLN A 146 -6.37 -8.46 6.40
N GLN A 147 -7.07 -8.97 5.39
CA GLN A 147 -8.50 -9.27 5.42
C GLN A 147 -8.83 -10.20 6.61
N ARG A 148 -8.10 -11.31 6.78
CA ARG A 148 -8.27 -12.23 7.91
C ARG A 148 -8.00 -11.56 9.27
N THR A 149 -6.96 -10.73 9.35
CA THR A 149 -6.62 -10.02 10.60
C THR A 149 -7.70 -8.99 10.97
N ALA A 150 -8.27 -8.30 9.98
CA ALA A 150 -9.42 -7.40 10.17
C ALA A 150 -10.72 -8.16 10.55
N GLU A 151 -10.97 -9.33 9.96
CA GLU A 151 -12.08 -10.21 10.38
C GLU A 151 -11.92 -10.71 11.81
N TRP A 152 -10.70 -11.05 12.24
CA TRP A 152 -10.41 -11.42 13.62
C TRP A 152 -10.58 -10.24 14.58
N LEU A 153 -10.06 -9.05 14.24
CA LEU A 153 -10.23 -7.83 15.03
C LEU A 153 -11.72 -7.51 15.28
N LYS A 154 -12.53 -7.57 14.23
CA LYS A 154 -13.99 -7.40 14.31
C LYS A 154 -14.65 -8.42 15.24
N GLN A 155 -14.21 -9.69 15.19
CA GLN A 155 -14.69 -10.73 16.10
C GLN A 155 -14.27 -10.46 17.56
N ILE A 156 -13.06 -9.92 17.81
CA ILE A 156 -12.65 -9.51 19.15
C ILE A 156 -13.50 -8.33 19.66
N ASP A 157 -13.78 -7.31 18.84
CA ASP A 157 -14.66 -6.19 19.23
C ASP A 157 -16.08 -6.65 19.58
N ASP A 158 -16.66 -7.57 18.79
CA ASP A 158 -17.95 -8.19 19.12
C ASP A 158 -17.89 -8.94 20.47
N LEU A 159 -16.82 -9.69 20.74
CA LEU A 159 -16.61 -10.36 22.04
C LEU A 159 -16.44 -9.36 23.19
N ILE A 160 -15.70 -8.26 22.99
CA ILE A 160 -15.52 -7.18 23.98
C ILE A 160 -16.86 -6.53 24.32
N HIS A 161 -17.66 -6.14 23.32
CA HIS A 161 -18.96 -5.51 23.55
C HIS A 161 -19.96 -6.46 24.22
N ARG A 162 -19.98 -7.74 23.83
CA ARG A 162 -20.79 -8.78 24.52
C ARG A 162 -20.36 -8.95 25.97
N GLN A 163 -19.06 -9.02 26.25
CA GLN A 163 -18.52 -9.16 27.60
C GLN A 163 -18.80 -7.92 28.48
N GLN A 164 -18.68 -6.71 27.94
CA GLN A 164 -19.05 -5.45 28.60
C GLN A 164 -20.55 -5.45 28.98
N SER A 165 -21.41 -5.90 28.06
CA SER A 165 -22.85 -6.04 28.28
C SER A 165 -23.17 -7.07 29.38
N LEU A 166 -22.53 -8.24 29.35
CA LEU A 166 -22.69 -9.30 30.35
C LEU A 166 -22.21 -8.87 31.74
N ARG A 167 -21.07 -8.17 31.83
CA ARG A 167 -20.62 -7.56 33.09
C ARG A 167 -21.65 -6.56 33.61
N GLY A 168 -22.15 -5.67 32.77
CA GLY A 168 -23.17 -4.69 33.16
C GLY A 168 -24.50 -5.32 33.61
N ARG A 169 -24.89 -6.47 33.05
CA ARG A 169 -26.05 -7.27 33.50
C ARG A 169 -25.78 -8.01 34.82
N THR A 170 -24.56 -8.50 35.00
CA THR A 170 -24.09 -9.12 36.26
C THR A 170 -24.10 -8.13 37.42
N GLU A 171 -23.60 -6.91 37.20
CA GLU A 171 -23.62 -5.81 38.18
C GLU A 171 -25.06 -5.38 38.55
N ARG A 172 -25.98 -5.40 37.58
CA ARG A 172 -27.43 -5.11 37.79
C ARG A 172 -28.19 -6.22 38.51
N ALA A 173 -27.54 -7.32 38.87
CA ALA A 173 -28.12 -8.43 39.61
C ALA A 173 -29.24 -9.20 38.85
N ASP A 174 -29.08 -9.36 37.53
CA ASP A 174 -29.93 -10.20 36.68
C ASP A 174 -29.87 -11.71 37.07
N ASN A 175 -30.64 -12.53 36.36
CA ASN A 175 -30.76 -13.98 36.59
C ASN A 175 -29.42 -14.70 36.39
N ALA A 176 -28.82 -15.15 37.50
CA ALA A 176 -27.50 -15.79 37.52
C ALA A 176 -27.39 -17.04 36.63
N SER A 177 -28.48 -17.80 36.45
CA SER A 177 -28.47 -18.99 35.59
C SER A 177 -28.32 -18.64 34.11
N GLN A 178 -28.95 -17.55 33.66
CA GLN A 178 -28.84 -17.09 32.27
C GLN A 178 -27.49 -16.38 32.06
N LEU A 179 -27.04 -15.57 33.03
CA LEU A 179 -25.70 -14.98 32.98
C LEU A 179 -24.59 -16.05 32.88
N ALA A 180 -24.71 -17.18 33.59
CA ALA A 180 -23.76 -18.29 33.51
C ALA A 180 -23.79 -19.01 32.15
N GLU A 181 -24.98 -19.12 31.54
CA GLU A 181 -25.18 -19.70 30.21
C GLU A 181 -24.54 -18.80 29.14
N ASP A 182 -24.97 -17.54 29.06
CA ASP A 182 -24.41 -16.52 28.16
C ASP A 182 -22.88 -16.37 28.30
N GLN A 183 -22.36 -16.39 29.54
CA GLN A 183 -20.91 -16.30 29.82
C GLN A 183 -20.15 -17.55 29.36
N GLY A 184 -20.82 -18.71 29.37
CA GLY A 184 -20.30 -19.97 28.84
C GLY A 184 -20.23 -19.98 27.32
N GLU A 185 -21.28 -19.50 26.65
CA GLU A 185 -21.30 -19.34 25.19
C GLU A 185 -20.14 -18.44 24.73
N LEU A 186 -19.97 -17.27 25.36
CA LEU A 186 -18.89 -16.34 25.02
C LEU A 186 -17.49 -16.96 25.22
N ALA A 187 -17.32 -17.81 26.23
CA ALA A 187 -16.06 -18.50 26.48
C ALA A 187 -15.71 -19.58 25.44
N ASP A 188 -16.71 -20.09 24.72
CA ASP A 188 -16.51 -21.06 23.64
C ASP A 188 -16.50 -20.40 22.25
N GLU A 189 -17.19 -19.26 22.06
CA GLU A 189 -16.94 -18.35 20.91
C GLU A 189 -15.49 -17.83 20.90
N THR A 190 -14.97 -17.41 22.07
CA THR A 190 -13.58 -16.95 22.23
C THR A 190 -12.57 -18.05 21.86
N ASP A 191 -12.90 -19.32 22.05
CA ASP A 191 -12.05 -20.43 21.62
C ASP A 191 -12.19 -20.79 20.15
N ALA A 192 -13.38 -20.65 19.57
CA ALA A 192 -13.58 -20.85 18.14
C ALA A 192 -12.73 -19.83 17.34
N LEU A 193 -12.70 -18.57 17.78
CA LEU A 193 -11.81 -17.54 17.25
C LEU A 193 -10.33 -17.90 17.42
N ARG A 194 -9.91 -18.32 18.61
CA ARG A 194 -8.53 -18.76 18.86
C ARG A 194 -8.14 -19.99 18.03
N GLN A 195 -9.08 -20.90 17.75
CA GLN A 195 -8.85 -22.06 16.87
C GLN A 195 -8.74 -21.66 15.40
N SER A 196 -9.51 -20.68 14.92
CA SER A 196 -9.41 -20.22 13.52
C SER A 196 -8.12 -19.46 13.21
N MET A 197 -7.49 -18.86 14.22
CA MET A 197 -6.11 -18.34 14.15
C MET A 197 -5.07 -19.45 14.03
N ALA A 198 -5.20 -20.50 14.85
CA ALA A 198 -4.22 -21.58 14.93
C ALA A 198 -4.22 -22.53 13.72
N ASP A 199 -5.37 -22.70 13.04
CA ASP A 199 -5.50 -23.51 11.82
C ASP A 199 -6.36 -22.79 10.75
N PRO A 200 -5.79 -21.81 10.03
CA PRO A 200 -6.51 -20.99 9.06
C PRO A 200 -6.88 -21.73 7.76
N ALA A 201 -6.59 -23.04 7.68
CA ALA A 201 -7.08 -23.93 6.62
C ALA A 201 -8.37 -24.69 7.02
N SER A 202 -8.78 -24.64 8.30
CA SER A 202 -9.95 -25.37 8.83
C SER A 202 -11.28 -24.58 8.82
N GLY A 203 -11.22 -23.28 8.51
CA GLY A 203 -12.27 -22.30 8.80
C GLY A 203 -13.34 -22.07 7.73
N GLU A 204 -14.04 -23.12 7.25
CA GLU A 204 -15.40 -22.89 6.72
C GLU A 204 -16.41 -22.84 7.88
N PRO A 205 -17.19 -21.75 8.07
CA PRO A 205 -18.20 -21.69 9.11
C PRO A 205 -19.28 -22.75 8.89
N SER A 206 -19.32 -23.78 9.74
CA SER A 206 -20.41 -24.76 9.77
C SER A 206 -21.71 -24.07 10.19
N ASP A 207 -22.49 -23.62 9.21
CA ASP A 207 -23.75 -22.89 9.34
C ASP A 207 -24.83 -23.71 10.09
N ARG A 208 -24.74 -23.71 11.43
CA ARG A 208 -25.67 -24.40 12.33
C ARG A 208 -26.81 -23.48 12.70
N ALA A 209 -27.70 -23.32 11.73
CA ALA A 209 -28.99 -22.68 11.87
C ALA A 209 -29.72 -23.13 13.15
N ASN A 210 -30.36 -22.14 13.79
CA ASN A 210 -31.13 -22.26 15.02
C ASN A 210 -32.13 -23.44 14.98
N GLY A 211 -32.09 -24.31 16.00
CA GLY A 211 -32.80 -25.60 16.00
C GLY A 211 -33.19 -26.11 17.40
N ASP A 212 -34.10 -25.42 18.07
CA ASP A 212 -34.68 -25.86 19.36
C ASP A 212 -35.36 -27.24 19.24
N GLN A 213 -34.79 -28.25 19.92
CA GLN A 213 -35.63 -29.21 20.63
C GLN A 213 -34.97 -29.97 21.79
N LYS A 214 -35.74 -30.04 22.88
CA LYS A 214 -35.45 -30.70 24.17
C LYS A 214 -35.04 -32.17 24.07
N GLY A 215 -33.87 -32.46 24.64
CA GLY A 215 -33.68 -33.37 25.78
C GLY A 215 -34.39 -34.75 25.81
N GLY A 216 -33.60 -35.82 25.69
CA GLY A 216 -34.00 -37.19 26.04
C GLY A 216 -32.79 -38.09 26.34
N ALA A 217 -32.65 -38.57 27.59
CA ALA A 217 -31.52 -39.39 28.02
C ALA A 217 -31.65 -40.88 27.59
N PRO A 218 -30.54 -41.60 27.35
CA PRO A 218 -30.54 -42.86 26.60
C PRO A 218 -30.84 -44.11 27.43
N LYS A 219 -31.32 -45.17 26.76
CA LYS A 219 -31.27 -46.58 27.23
C LYS A 219 -30.92 -47.53 26.08
N ASN A 220 -30.59 -48.77 26.46
CA ASN A 220 -29.61 -49.60 25.77
C ASN A 220 -30.21 -50.84 25.07
N ALA A 221 -29.43 -51.39 24.13
CA ALA A 221 -29.38 -52.80 23.70
C ALA A 221 -30.49 -53.41 22.78
N ASP A 222 -30.02 -53.81 21.59
CA ASP A 222 -30.06 -55.17 21.02
C ASP A 222 -31.09 -55.67 19.98
N ALA A 223 -30.56 -56.58 19.15
CA ALA A 223 -31.21 -57.66 18.37
C ALA A 223 -32.14 -57.38 17.16
N ARG A 224 -31.54 -57.50 15.96
CA ARG A 224 -31.97 -58.35 14.81
C ARG A 224 -33.36 -58.17 14.16
N GLY A 225 -33.37 -57.49 13.01
CA GLY A 225 -33.65 -58.08 11.68
C GLY A 225 -35.09 -58.50 11.28
N GLY A 226 -35.42 -58.28 10.00
CA GLY A 226 -36.64 -58.80 9.36
C GLY A 226 -37.07 -57.97 8.14
N GLU A 227 -37.24 -58.61 6.99
CA GLU A 227 -37.78 -57.98 5.77
C GLU A 227 -39.32 -57.90 5.81
N ASN A 228 -39.91 -56.82 5.28
CA ASN A 228 -40.94 -56.91 4.21
C ASN A 228 -41.53 -55.55 3.77
N LYS A 229 -41.70 -55.42 2.45
CA LYS A 229 -42.72 -54.60 1.74
C LYS A 229 -43.84 -55.61 1.28
N PRO A 230 -44.89 -55.29 0.46
CA PRO A 230 -45.27 -54.05 -0.24
C PRO A 230 -46.78 -53.69 -0.17
N VAL A 231 -47.24 -52.78 -1.07
CA VAL A 231 -48.65 -52.49 -1.49
C VAL A 231 -49.50 -51.73 -0.46
N GLY A 232 -50.36 -50.75 -0.79
CA GLY A 232 -50.76 -50.04 -2.04
C GLY A 232 -51.86 -49.01 -1.65
N ARG A 233 -52.61 -48.30 -2.51
CA ARG A 233 -52.65 -48.10 -3.99
C ARG A 233 -53.47 -46.81 -4.25
N ASP A 234 -53.55 -46.38 -5.51
CA ASP A 234 -54.03 -45.07 -6.01
C ASP A 234 -55.58 -44.90 -6.12
N ASP A 235 -55.99 -43.80 -6.78
CA ASP A 235 -57.35 -43.32 -7.14
C ASP A 235 -58.18 -42.68 -5.98
N ALA A 236 -58.73 -41.45 -6.08
CA ALA A 236 -59.64 -40.79 -7.06
C ALA A 236 -61.12 -41.25 -6.94
N SER A 237 -62.16 -40.42 -7.08
CA SER A 237 -62.32 -39.08 -7.70
C SER A 237 -63.41 -38.20 -6.99
N ASP A 238 -64.11 -37.34 -7.76
CA ASP A 238 -65.44 -36.69 -7.52
C ASP A 238 -65.44 -35.24 -6.95
N LEU A 239 -65.88 -34.19 -7.70
CA LEU A 239 -67.23 -33.77 -8.22
C LEU A 239 -67.97 -32.85 -7.19
N THR A 240 -68.68 -31.74 -7.51
CA THR A 240 -69.03 -31.01 -8.77
C THR A 240 -69.66 -29.63 -8.45
N ASP A 241 -69.63 -28.69 -9.43
CA ASP A 241 -70.59 -27.57 -9.75
C ASP A 241 -70.97 -26.56 -8.62
N ASP A 242 -71.68 -25.42 -8.79
CA ASP A 242 -72.43 -24.69 -9.86
C ASP A 242 -72.64 -23.22 -9.33
N ASP A 243 -72.81 -22.08 -10.02
CA ASP A 243 -72.45 -21.47 -11.33
C ASP A 243 -72.61 -19.92 -11.17
N THR A 244 -72.51 -19.13 -12.26
CA THR A 244 -73.04 -17.75 -12.47
C THR A 244 -72.18 -16.52 -12.12
N SER A 245 -71.38 -16.13 -13.11
CA SER A 245 -71.13 -14.73 -13.56
C SER A 245 -72.46 -13.98 -13.89
N PRO A 246 -72.56 -12.62 -14.08
CA PRO A 246 -71.69 -11.86 -15.03
C PRO A 246 -71.56 -10.29 -14.98
N ARG A 247 -70.56 -9.77 -15.73
CA ARG A 247 -70.46 -8.42 -16.38
C ARG A 247 -70.33 -7.19 -15.43
N ASN A 248 -69.62 -6.10 -15.73
CA ASN A 248 -68.70 -5.68 -16.83
C ASN A 248 -67.80 -4.52 -16.28
N ASP A 249 -66.94 -3.75 -16.98
CA ASP A 249 -66.69 -3.51 -18.41
C ASP A 249 -65.19 -3.13 -18.70
N LYS A 250 -64.91 -2.23 -19.65
CA LYS A 250 -63.62 -1.68 -20.13
C LYS A 250 -63.70 -0.12 -20.31
N PRO A 251 -62.66 0.61 -20.81
CA PRO A 251 -61.24 0.65 -20.39
C PRO A 251 -60.57 2.08 -20.39
N GLY A 252 -59.40 2.20 -19.73
CA GLY A 252 -58.19 2.84 -20.31
C GLY A 252 -57.92 4.36 -20.18
N ALA A 253 -56.73 4.73 -20.71
CA ALA A 253 -56.13 6.05 -20.96
C ALA A 253 -55.37 6.80 -19.83
N ASP A 254 -54.35 7.53 -20.28
CA ASP A 254 -53.19 8.10 -19.55
C ASP A 254 -53.33 9.59 -19.16
N ALA A 255 -52.28 10.11 -18.49
CA ALA A 255 -51.69 11.47 -18.60
C ALA A 255 -51.55 12.35 -17.32
N GLU A 256 -50.35 12.93 -17.23
CA GLU A 256 -49.81 14.11 -16.53
C GLU A 256 -50.76 15.05 -15.73
N SER A 257 -50.32 15.58 -14.57
CA SER A 257 -49.54 16.83 -14.51
C SER A 257 -49.42 17.48 -13.10
N GLN A 258 -48.43 18.38 -13.01
CA GLN A 258 -48.04 19.40 -12.03
C GLN A 258 -49.10 19.99 -11.06
N ASN A 259 -48.64 20.45 -9.88
CA ASN A 259 -48.99 21.80 -9.39
C ASN A 259 -47.93 22.39 -8.41
N ALA A 260 -47.99 23.70 -8.18
CA ALA A 260 -47.10 24.47 -7.28
C ALA A 260 -47.89 25.24 -6.18
N GLU A 261 -47.23 26.21 -5.52
CA GLU A 261 -47.68 26.97 -4.32
C GLU A 261 -48.94 27.84 -4.52
N PRO A 262 -49.52 28.38 -3.42
CA PRO A 262 -49.25 29.80 -3.09
C PRO A 262 -49.14 30.12 -1.57
N GLY A 263 -48.77 31.36 -1.22
CA GLY A 263 -48.60 31.86 0.16
C GLY A 263 -49.24 33.24 0.48
N GLU A 264 -48.64 33.97 1.46
CA GLU A 264 -49.08 35.26 2.07
C GLU A 264 -50.38 35.18 2.93
N SER A 265 -50.70 36.03 3.93
CA SER A 265 -50.23 37.35 4.45
C SER A 265 -50.44 37.40 6.00
N ALA A 266 -50.02 38.37 6.86
CA ALA A 266 -48.95 39.39 6.92
C ALA A 266 -49.01 40.07 8.35
N GLU A 267 -48.15 41.08 8.62
CA GLU A 267 -48.06 41.94 9.86
C GLU A 267 -47.64 41.23 11.17
N GLY A 268 -46.82 41.78 12.09
CA GLY A 268 -46.05 43.04 12.19
C GLY A 268 -45.85 43.44 13.68
N GLY A 269 -44.78 44.07 14.18
CA GLY A 269 -43.48 44.49 13.62
C GLY A 269 -42.87 45.67 14.42
N ASN A 270 -41.64 45.60 14.96
CA ASN A 270 -40.96 46.74 15.63
C ASN A 270 -39.41 46.65 15.60
N GLN A 271 -38.72 47.75 15.92
CA GLN A 271 -37.28 48.00 15.69
C GLN A 271 -36.47 48.25 16.99
N ARG A 272 -35.16 47.90 17.00
CA ARG A 272 -33.99 48.81 17.19
C ARG A 272 -32.74 48.14 17.79
N GLU A 273 -31.58 48.64 17.37
CA GLU A 273 -30.26 48.46 18.01
C GLU A 273 -29.95 49.64 18.96
N GLY A 274 -28.99 49.48 19.89
CA GLY A 274 -28.41 50.59 20.64
C GLY A 274 -27.89 50.26 22.06
N GLU A 275 -26.59 50.48 22.28
CA GLU A 275 -25.88 50.60 23.57
C GLU A 275 -26.41 51.78 24.44
N PRO A 276 -26.14 51.89 25.79
CA PRO A 276 -24.79 51.80 26.38
C PRO A 276 -24.63 51.37 27.87
N SER A 277 -23.38 51.38 28.34
CA SER A 277 -22.90 51.21 29.72
C SER A 277 -23.11 52.42 30.66
N PRO A 278 -22.88 52.25 31.98
CA PRO A 278 -22.35 53.30 32.86
C PRO A 278 -20.98 52.93 33.50
N ALA A 279 -20.26 53.92 34.05
CA ALA A 279 -18.86 53.80 34.49
C ALA A 279 -18.59 54.35 35.92
N GLY A 280 -17.36 54.15 36.45
CA GLY A 280 -16.91 54.69 37.75
C GLY A 280 -15.39 54.50 38.02
N GLU A 281 -14.60 55.55 37.73
CA GLU A 281 -13.13 55.68 37.92
C GLU A 281 -12.75 56.26 39.32
N PRO A 282 -11.49 56.66 39.68
CA PRO A 282 -10.19 56.76 38.94
C PRO A 282 -8.97 56.07 39.64
N GLY A 283 -7.70 56.08 39.18
CA GLY A 283 -7.08 56.55 37.91
C GLY A 283 -5.57 56.92 38.06
N GLN A 284 -4.88 57.23 36.93
CA GLN A 284 -3.48 57.79 36.79
C GLN A 284 -2.28 56.84 37.11
N THR A 285 -1.11 56.86 36.42
CA THR A 285 -0.61 57.51 35.16
C THR A 285 0.58 56.69 34.55
N GLY A 286 1.12 57.09 33.37
CA GLY A 286 2.18 56.41 32.58
C GLY A 286 3.59 56.29 33.20
N ASP A 287 4.64 55.87 32.48
CA ASP A 287 4.92 56.06 31.03
C ASP A 287 5.84 54.95 30.40
N ALA A 288 6.33 55.16 29.16
CA ALA A 288 7.29 54.41 28.32
C ALA A 288 8.06 53.19 28.93
N ALA A 289 8.10 52.00 28.33
CA ALA A 289 8.53 51.58 26.97
C ALA A 289 10.06 51.59 26.73
N GLU A 290 10.70 50.40 26.69
CA GLU A 290 11.70 49.96 25.69
C GLU A 290 12.15 48.49 25.92
N LYS A 291 12.87 47.90 24.96
CA LYS A 291 13.57 46.61 25.10
C LYS A 291 15.08 46.83 25.28
N ASN A 292 15.76 45.92 25.99
CA ASN A 292 16.81 45.02 25.45
C ASN A 292 18.08 44.87 26.32
N GLY A 293 18.56 43.62 26.48
CA GLY A 293 19.94 43.27 26.84
C GLY A 293 20.34 43.33 28.33
N GLY A 294 21.18 42.38 28.77
CA GLY A 294 21.87 42.39 30.07
C GLY A 294 22.07 41.01 30.70
N GLU A 295 23.31 40.50 30.66
CA GLU A 295 23.73 39.23 31.28
C GLU A 295 23.80 39.25 32.82
N GLU A 296 23.79 38.03 33.38
CA GLU A 296 24.39 37.56 34.65
C GLU A 296 24.47 38.49 35.89
N THR A 297 24.01 37.96 37.03
CA THR A 297 24.95 37.56 38.10
C THR A 297 24.31 36.68 39.18
N ASN A 298 25.14 35.81 39.75
CA ASN A 298 24.92 34.93 40.92
C ASN A 298 26.19 35.08 41.81
N PRO A 299 26.32 34.51 43.03
CA PRO A 299 25.35 33.84 43.90
C PRO A 299 25.49 34.29 45.40
N ALA A 300 25.22 33.37 46.33
CA ALA A 300 25.81 33.19 47.69
C ALA A 300 24.90 33.43 48.90
N GLY A 301 25.04 32.56 49.91
CA GLY A 301 24.23 32.56 51.14
C GLY A 301 24.28 31.23 51.93
N GLU A 302 25.48 30.79 52.32
CA GLU A 302 25.67 29.57 53.13
C GLU A 302 25.29 29.77 54.61
N GLY A 303 25.07 28.67 55.33
CA GLY A 303 24.80 28.67 56.77
C GLY A 303 25.15 27.32 57.41
N GLU A 304 26.35 27.22 57.99
CA GLU A 304 26.85 26.02 58.66
C GLU A 304 26.20 25.76 60.04
N SER A 305 26.14 24.49 60.44
CA SER A 305 26.37 24.05 61.83
C SER A 305 26.70 22.56 61.84
N ALA A 306 27.70 22.14 62.63
CA ALA A 306 28.24 20.78 62.61
C ALA A 306 28.39 20.21 64.04
N GLU A 307 28.29 18.89 64.17
CA GLU A 307 28.82 18.10 65.29
C GLU A 307 29.21 16.69 64.81
N SER A 308 30.22 16.05 65.43
CA SER A 308 30.82 14.82 64.88
C SER A 308 31.41 13.83 65.91
N SER A 309 31.10 12.54 65.71
CA SER A 309 31.80 11.31 66.16
C SER A 309 30.91 10.12 65.72
N GLY A 310 31.36 8.91 65.34
CA GLY A 310 32.63 8.20 65.54
C GLY A 310 32.42 7.05 66.55
N ALA A 311 32.68 5.76 66.27
CA ALA A 311 33.21 5.09 65.07
C ALA A 311 32.86 3.56 65.06
N ASP A 312 33.50 2.81 64.15
CA ASP A 312 33.84 1.35 64.18
C ASP A 312 32.84 0.22 63.75
N GLU A 313 33.18 -0.35 62.58
CA GLU A 313 33.24 -1.77 62.11
C GLU A 313 32.12 -2.86 62.26
N SER A 314 31.96 -3.59 61.14
CA SER A 314 31.50 -5.00 60.95
C SER A 314 30.02 -5.35 61.19
N GLY A 315 29.38 -6.27 60.43
CA GLY A 315 29.81 -7.09 59.28
C GLY A 315 28.64 -7.89 58.65
N GLU A 316 28.94 -8.87 57.78
CA GLU A 316 28.00 -9.81 57.07
C GLU A 316 27.04 -9.16 56.03
N THR A 317 27.13 -9.32 54.69
CA THR A 317 27.27 -10.46 53.73
C THR A 317 25.95 -11.03 53.18
N SER A 318 25.63 -10.69 51.92
CA SER A 318 24.87 -11.47 50.91
C SER A 318 25.04 -10.72 49.57
N GLU A 319 26.06 -11.03 48.78
CA GLU A 319 26.06 -12.10 47.76
C GLU A 319 25.35 -11.66 46.47
N SER A 320 26.16 -11.20 45.50
CA SER A 320 25.75 -10.82 44.15
C SER A 320 25.73 -12.05 43.25
N GLY A 321 24.56 -12.41 42.71
CA GLY A 321 24.44 -13.40 41.64
C GLY A 321 24.51 -12.74 40.26
N GLU A 322 25.31 -13.30 39.36
CA GLU A 322 25.37 -12.87 37.96
C GLU A 322 24.08 -13.19 37.20
N SER A 323 23.63 -12.25 36.37
CA SER A 323 22.68 -12.54 35.29
C SER A 323 23.49 -12.87 34.03
N GLU A 324 23.66 -14.16 33.72
CA GLU A 324 24.34 -14.58 32.50
C GLU A 324 23.65 -14.02 31.25
N SER A 325 24.44 -13.41 30.37
CA SER A 325 24.00 -13.03 29.02
C SER A 325 23.92 -14.26 28.12
N GLY A 326 22.89 -15.09 28.34
CA GLY A 326 22.58 -16.27 27.55
C GLY A 326 22.25 -15.92 26.10
N ALA A 327 23.25 -15.97 25.22
CA ALA A 327 23.06 -15.83 23.77
C ALA A 327 22.34 -17.07 23.21
N GLY A 328 21.01 -17.01 23.14
CA GLY A 328 20.16 -18.06 22.58
C GLY A 328 20.22 -18.09 21.05
N GLU A 329 21.03 -18.99 20.49
CA GLU A 329 21.14 -19.24 19.05
C GLU A 329 19.92 -20.04 18.55
N SER A 330 18.80 -19.35 18.26
CA SER A 330 17.55 -19.98 17.83
C SER A 330 17.54 -20.33 16.33
N GLY A 331 18.30 -21.34 15.95
CA GLY A 331 18.13 -22.06 14.68
C GLY A 331 17.03 -23.12 14.80
N GLY A 332 15.76 -22.72 14.69
CA GLY A 332 14.60 -23.57 14.98
C GLY A 332 13.99 -24.29 13.78
N ASP A 333 14.55 -25.44 13.38
CA ASP A 333 13.88 -26.37 12.46
C ASP A 333 12.88 -27.24 13.24
N GLY A 334 11.59 -26.87 13.24
CA GLY A 334 10.60 -27.48 14.12
C GLY A 334 9.13 -27.13 13.82
N ALA A 335 8.48 -27.92 12.97
CA ALA A 335 7.05 -27.76 12.63
C ALA A 335 6.10 -28.26 13.75
N GLN A 336 6.08 -27.56 14.89
CA GLN A 336 5.00 -27.61 15.90
C GLN A 336 4.73 -26.19 16.40
N GLY A 337 3.47 -25.73 16.31
CA GLY A 337 3.14 -24.31 16.41
C GLY A 337 3.46 -23.67 17.76
N GLU A 338 4.33 -22.66 17.74
CA GLU A 338 4.36 -21.61 18.76
C GLU A 338 3.09 -20.76 18.58
N GLN A 339 2.25 -20.69 19.63
CA GLN A 339 1.00 -19.94 19.57
C GLN A 339 1.29 -18.44 19.49
N SER A 340 0.61 -17.73 18.61
CA SER A 340 0.78 -16.27 18.50
C SER A 340 0.45 -15.57 19.83
N PRO A 341 1.02 -14.38 20.13
CA PRO A 341 0.70 -13.65 21.35
C PRO A 341 -0.82 -13.47 21.56
N SER A 342 -1.53 -13.09 20.50
CA SER A 342 -2.98 -12.90 20.51
C SER A 342 -3.76 -14.21 20.75
N GLU A 343 -3.32 -15.36 20.23
CA GLU A 343 -3.89 -16.67 20.60
C GLU A 343 -3.74 -16.94 22.11
N GLN A 344 -2.58 -16.61 22.69
CA GLN A 344 -2.33 -16.78 24.12
C GLN A 344 -3.25 -15.87 24.94
N ARG A 345 -3.45 -14.61 24.52
CA ARG A 345 -4.44 -13.70 25.12
C ARG A 345 -5.87 -14.23 25.05
N LEU A 346 -6.29 -14.81 23.92
CA LEU A 346 -7.62 -15.42 23.81
C LEU A 346 -7.75 -16.68 24.70
N ALA A 347 -6.68 -17.45 24.89
CA ALA A 347 -6.65 -18.56 25.84
C ALA A 347 -6.77 -18.07 27.31
N GLU A 348 -6.07 -16.99 27.66
CA GLU A 348 -6.20 -16.28 28.94
C GLU A 348 -7.64 -15.78 29.15
N ALA A 349 -8.21 -15.06 28.17
CA ALA A 349 -9.56 -14.51 28.19
C ALA A 349 -10.61 -15.61 28.39
N ARG A 350 -10.55 -16.70 27.61
CA ARG A 350 -11.42 -17.87 27.78
C ARG A 350 -11.36 -18.44 29.20
N ARG A 351 -10.15 -18.63 29.74
CA ARG A 351 -9.96 -19.18 31.09
C ARG A 351 -10.68 -18.33 32.13
N ARG A 352 -10.57 -17.00 32.00
CA ARG A 352 -11.25 -16.02 32.86
C ARG A 352 -12.77 -16.03 32.69
N MET A 353 -13.29 -16.12 31.45
CA MET A 353 -14.73 -16.26 31.21
C MET A 353 -15.31 -17.54 31.82
N ARG A 354 -14.59 -18.67 31.74
CA ARG A 354 -15.00 -19.93 32.39
C ARG A 354 -15.01 -19.81 33.91
N GLN A 355 -14.01 -19.16 34.50
CA GLN A 355 -14.00 -18.84 35.93
C GLN A 355 -15.16 -17.91 36.31
N ALA A 356 -15.46 -16.87 35.53
CA ALA A 356 -16.62 -16.01 35.72
C ALA A 356 -17.94 -16.79 35.70
N ARG A 357 -18.10 -17.72 34.75
CA ARG A 357 -19.25 -18.65 34.69
C ARG A 357 -19.37 -19.48 35.97
N GLU A 358 -18.31 -20.12 36.44
CA GLU A 358 -18.33 -20.90 37.68
C GLU A 358 -18.75 -20.06 38.89
N ARG A 359 -18.30 -18.80 38.97
CA ARG A 359 -18.75 -17.84 40.01
C ARG A 359 -20.23 -17.48 39.86
N LEU A 360 -20.75 -17.33 38.64
CA LEU A 360 -22.16 -17.06 38.38
C LEU A 360 -23.06 -18.25 38.77
N GLU A 361 -22.66 -19.48 38.45
CA GLU A 361 -23.33 -20.71 38.90
C GLU A 361 -23.34 -20.83 40.44
N GLN A 362 -22.30 -20.35 41.11
CA GLN A 362 -22.19 -20.26 42.58
C GLN A 362 -22.87 -19.00 43.18
N ALA A 363 -23.48 -18.13 42.36
CA ALA A 363 -24.05 -16.83 42.71
C ALA A 363 -23.06 -15.79 43.31
N GLU A 364 -21.75 -16.00 43.17
CA GLU A 364 -20.68 -15.11 43.62
C GLU A 364 -20.47 -13.89 42.69
N ARG A 365 -21.51 -13.07 42.53
CA ARG A 365 -21.56 -11.96 41.55
C ARG A 365 -20.35 -11.01 41.56
N LYS A 366 -19.74 -10.75 42.72
CA LYS A 366 -18.55 -9.87 42.80
C LYS A 366 -17.33 -10.51 42.14
N SER A 367 -17.04 -11.76 42.51
CA SER A 367 -15.96 -12.54 41.93
C SER A 367 -16.19 -12.83 40.45
N ALA A 368 -17.45 -12.99 40.01
CA ALA A 368 -17.79 -13.05 38.59
C ALA A 368 -17.38 -11.75 37.85
N VAL A 369 -17.70 -10.58 38.41
CA VAL A 369 -17.32 -9.27 37.84
C VAL A 369 -15.79 -9.07 37.84
N GLU A 370 -15.08 -9.57 38.85
CA GLU A 370 -13.61 -9.54 38.91
C GLU A 370 -12.98 -10.36 37.77
N GLU A 371 -13.41 -11.60 37.57
CA GLU A 371 -12.95 -12.45 36.45
C GLU A 371 -13.41 -11.89 35.09
N GLN A 372 -14.61 -11.28 35.00
CA GLN A 372 -15.11 -10.62 33.79
C GLN A 372 -14.22 -9.43 33.38
N ASN A 373 -13.71 -8.66 34.34
CA ASN A 373 -12.80 -7.54 34.09
C ASN A 373 -11.37 -7.95 33.73
N GLU A 374 -10.96 -9.16 34.13
CA GLU A 374 -9.70 -9.74 33.66
C GLU A 374 -9.86 -10.31 32.25
N ALA A 375 -10.98 -10.98 31.95
CA ALA A 375 -11.30 -11.41 30.59
C ALA A 375 -11.34 -10.23 29.59
N LEU A 376 -11.95 -9.09 29.97
CA LEU A 376 -11.93 -7.86 29.15
C LEU A 376 -10.51 -7.39 28.85
N ARG A 377 -9.65 -7.26 29.86
CA ARG A 377 -8.27 -6.81 29.67
C ARG A 377 -7.43 -7.75 28.79
N GLN A 378 -7.71 -9.05 28.81
CA GLN A 378 -7.06 -10.00 27.92
C GLN A 378 -7.59 -9.89 26.47
N LEU A 379 -8.90 -9.64 26.26
CA LEU A 379 -9.43 -9.32 24.93
C LEU A 379 -8.89 -7.99 24.38
N GLU A 380 -8.82 -6.96 25.21
CA GLU A 380 -8.27 -5.63 24.86
C GLU A 380 -6.78 -5.74 24.47
N GLN A 381 -6.01 -6.60 25.13
CA GLN A 381 -4.62 -6.93 24.75
C GLN A 381 -4.56 -7.75 23.46
N ALA A 382 -5.43 -8.74 23.28
CA ALA A 382 -5.52 -9.51 22.03
C ALA A 382 -5.85 -8.62 20.83
N LYS A 383 -6.73 -7.62 21.01
CA LYS A 383 -7.03 -6.60 20.01
C LYS A 383 -5.80 -5.77 19.66
N ALA A 384 -5.15 -5.15 20.66
CA ALA A 384 -3.96 -4.32 20.41
C ALA A 384 -2.82 -5.09 19.72
N GLU A 385 -2.63 -6.36 20.06
CA GLU A 385 -1.64 -7.25 19.43
C GLU A 385 -2.01 -7.59 17.96
N LEU A 386 -3.29 -7.66 17.60
CA LEU A 386 -3.71 -7.80 16.20
C LEU A 386 -3.75 -6.48 15.42
N GLU A 387 -4.02 -5.34 16.07
CA GLU A 387 -3.92 -4.01 15.45
C GLU A 387 -2.46 -3.71 15.04
N GLU A 388 -1.50 -4.10 15.89
CA GLU A 388 -0.06 -4.04 15.58
C GLU A 388 0.30 -4.93 14.36
N VAL A 389 -0.17 -6.19 14.32
CA VAL A 389 0.06 -7.10 13.18
C VAL A 389 -0.58 -6.56 11.90
N LEU A 390 -1.80 -6.02 11.96
CA LEU A 390 -2.44 -5.40 10.79
C LEU A 390 -1.66 -4.17 10.30
N ARG A 391 -1.11 -3.36 11.20
CA ARG A 391 -0.26 -2.21 10.84
C ARG A 391 1.02 -2.66 10.14
N GLN A 392 1.69 -3.68 10.66
CA GLN A 392 2.91 -4.25 10.06
C GLN A 392 2.64 -4.81 8.65
N LEU A 393 1.52 -5.51 8.44
CA LEU A 393 1.13 -5.99 7.11
C LEU A 393 0.90 -4.83 6.12
N ARG A 394 0.27 -3.73 6.54
CA ARG A 394 0.11 -2.52 5.70
C ARG A 394 1.43 -1.80 5.43
N GLU A 395 2.34 -1.76 6.41
CA GLU A 395 3.69 -1.23 6.22
C GLU A 395 4.46 -2.04 5.15
N GLU A 396 4.36 -3.37 5.17
CA GLU A 396 4.90 -4.24 4.10
C GLU A 396 4.23 -4.03 2.73
N GLU A 397 2.93 -3.74 2.67
CA GLU A 397 2.21 -3.43 1.42
C GLU A 397 2.71 -2.11 0.81
N ILE A 398 2.75 -1.06 1.62
CA ILE A 398 3.20 0.28 1.23
C ILE A 398 4.66 0.24 0.76
N ALA A 399 5.55 -0.49 1.45
CA ALA A 399 6.94 -0.65 1.02
C ALA A 399 7.07 -1.34 -0.36
N GLN A 400 6.26 -2.38 -0.62
CA GLN A 400 6.21 -3.07 -1.91
C GLN A 400 5.66 -2.16 -3.02
N MET A 401 4.56 -1.45 -2.76
CA MET A 401 3.97 -0.53 -3.73
C MET A 401 4.89 0.67 -4.02
N LEU A 402 5.54 1.26 -3.02
CA LEU A 402 6.52 2.32 -3.22
C LEU A 402 7.69 1.85 -4.11
N THR A 403 8.21 0.64 -3.89
CA THR A 403 9.27 0.06 -4.74
C THR A 403 8.81 -0.17 -6.18
N MET A 404 7.57 -0.61 -6.39
CA MET A 404 6.95 -0.73 -7.71
C MET A 404 6.80 0.63 -8.40
N LEU A 405 6.25 1.63 -7.69
CA LEU A 405 6.09 3.00 -8.16
C LEU A 405 7.45 3.62 -8.53
N GLU A 406 8.48 3.44 -7.71
CA GLU A 406 9.83 3.95 -7.96
C GLU A 406 10.44 3.35 -9.24
N ALA A 407 10.24 2.04 -9.47
CA ALA A 407 10.68 1.38 -10.70
C ALA A 407 9.91 1.87 -11.94
N HIS A 408 8.60 2.09 -11.81
CA HIS A 408 7.77 2.66 -12.89
C HIS A 408 8.18 4.10 -13.22
N PHE A 409 8.31 5.00 -12.23
CA PHE A 409 8.68 6.39 -12.46
C PHE A 409 10.10 6.53 -13.02
N ARG A 410 11.10 5.77 -12.52
CA ARG A 410 12.45 5.72 -13.13
C ARG A 410 12.40 5.36 -14.61
N ARG A 411 11.61 4.34 -14.97
CA ARG A 411 11.50 3.86 -16.35
C ARG A 411 10.82 4.87 -17.25
N MET A 412 9.74 5.50 -16.77
CA MET A 412 9.03 6.53 -17.53
C MET A 412 9.89 7.77 -17.74
N LEU A 413 10.67 8.18 -16.72
CA LEU A 413 11.62 9.30 -16.81
C LEU A 413 12.71 9.04 -17.87
N GLN A 414 13.26 7.82 -17.94
CA GLN A 414 14.25 7.47 -18.97
C GLN A 414 13.65 7.56 -20.39
N GLU A 415 12.49 6.92 -20.62
CA GLU A 415 11.86 6.92 -21.94
C GLU A 415 11.46 8.35 -22.37
N GLN A 416 10.96 9.19 -21.45
CA GLN A 416 10.64 10.60 -21.74
C GLN A 416 11.88 11.41 -22.12
N ALA A 417 13.02 11.20 -21.45
CA ALA A 417 14.26 11.88 -21.77
C ALA A 417 14.78 11.50 -23.16
N GLU A 418 14.72 10.21 -23.53
CA GLU A 418 15.06 9.75 -24.88
C GLU A 418 14.11 10.33 -25.95
N ILE A 419 12.81 10.41 -25.68
CA ILE A 419 11.82 11.03 -26.58
C ILE A 419 12.12 12.52 -26.76
N TYR A 420 12.34 13.27 -25.67
CA TYR A 420 12.68 14.69 -25.71
C TYR A 420 13.95 14.98 -26.51
N GLU A 421 15.02 14.20 -26.33
CA GLU A 421 16.25 14.34 -27.13
C GLU A 421 15.98 14.08 -28.62
N GLU A 422 15.19 13.05 -28.96
CA GLU A 422 14.82 12.76 -30.34
C GLU A 422 13.88 13.84 -30.95
N THR A 423 12.95 14.41 -30.18
CA THR A 423 12.08 15.53 -30.60
C THR A 423 12.90 16.79 -30.88
N ALA A 424 13.80 17.19 -29.99
CA ALA A 424 14.68 18.34 -30.20
C ALA A 424 15.60 18.14 -31.42
N LEU A 425 16.16 16.93 -31.58
CA LEU A 425 16.92 16.56 -32.77
C LEU A 425 16.06 16.51 -34.04
N LEU A 426 14.75 16.34 -33.96
CA LEU A 426 13.84 16.36 -35.11
C LEU A 426 13.50 17.79 -35.53
N ASP A 427 13.31 18.69 -34.55
CA ASP A 427 13.06 20.12 -34.76
C ASP A 427 14.25 20.83 -35.44
N GLU A 428 15.49 20.48 -35.06
CA GLU A 428 16.69 20.98 -35.74
C GLU A 428 16.69 20.59 -37.24
N LYS A 429 16.33 19.33 -37.55
CA LYS A 429 16.24 18.84 -38.94
C LYS A 429 15.13 19.52 -39.71
N GLN A 430 13.95 19.68 -39.09
CA GLN A 430 12.79 20.38 -39.64
C GLN A 430 13.12 21.84 -39.98
N THR A 431 13.90 22.52 -39.13
CA THR A 431 14.37 23.89 -39.33
C THR A 431 15.45 24.01 -40.42
N GLN A 432 16.38 23.04 -40.52
CA GLN A 432 17.50 23.11 -41.47
C GLN A 432 17.18 22.55 -42.86
N ARG A 433 16.64 21.33 -42.94
CA ARG A 433 16.35 20.59 -44.19
C ARG A 433 15.26 19.51 -43.96
N PRO A 434 13.97 19.86 -44.00
CA PRO A 434 12.90 18.90 -43.79
C PRO A 434 12.89 17.81 -44.87
N SER A 435 12.89 16.55 -44.44
CA SER A 435 12.88 15.34 -45.26
C SER A 435 11.54 14.61 -45.13
N PRO A 436 11.03 13.94 -46.19
CA PRO A 436 9.86 13.07 -46.08
C PRO A 436 10.02 11.92 -45.07
N GLY A 437 11.26 11.56 -44.72
CA GLY A 437 11.55 10.57 -43.67
C GLY A 437 11.31 11.09 -42.24
N ASP A 438 11.42 12.39 -42.03
CA ASP A 438 11.35 13.01 -40.69
C ASP A 438 9.93 12.90 -40.12
N ARG A 439 8.91 13.04 -40.96
CA ARG A 439 7.51 12.76 -40.60
C ARG A 439 7.26 11.31 -40.16
N VAL A 440 8.02 10.34 -40.69
CA VAL A 440 7.92 8.93 -40.27
C VAL A 440 8.59 8.72 -38.91
N GLN A 441 9.64 9.49 -38.58
CA GLN A 441 10.22 9.50 -37.24
C GLN A 441 9.29 10.17 -36.23
N ALA A 442 8.61 11.27 -36.61
CA ALA A 442 7.58 11.91 -35.78
C ALA A 442 6.45 10.93 -35.43
N THR A 443 5.89 10.19 -36.41
CA THR A 443 4.88 9.16 -36.12
C THR A 443 5.37 8.12 -35.10
N ARG A 444 6.64 7.70 -35.19
CA ARG A 444 7.24 6.74 -34.23
C ARG A 444 7.45 7.32 -32.83
N LEU A 445 7.82 8.59 -32.72
CA LEU A 445 7.93 9.28 -31.44
C LEU A 445 6.55 9.44 -30.79
N SER A 446 5.54 9.84 -31.56
CA SER A 446 4.14 9.86 -31.12
C SER A 446 3.64 8.47 -30.69
N GLU A 447 4.04 7.39 -31.38
CA GLU A 447 3.76 6.00 -30.96
C GLU A 447 4.48 5.61 -29.65
N ARG A 448 5.72 6.05 -29.41
CA ARG A 448 6.45 5.85 -28.14
C ARG A 448 5.77 6.61 -27.00
N GLU A 449 5.48 7.89 -27.20
CA GLU A 449 4.81 8.75 -26.22
C GLU A 449 3.41 8.21 -25.86
N ALA A 450 2.68 7.66 -26.83
CA ALA A 450 1.37 7.05 -26.58
C ALA A 450 1.47 5.76 -25.74
N GLN A 451 2.53 4.97 -25.94
CA GLN A 451 2.83 3.82 -25.08
C GLN A 451 3.29 4.27 -23.68
N LEU A 452 4.01 5.38 -23.57
CA LEU A 452 4.44 5.96 -22.31
C LEU A 452 3.25 6.51 -21.50
N ALA A 453 2.32 7.22 -22.16
CA ALA A 453 1.05 7.64 -21.58
C ALA A 453 0.19 6.45 -21.11
N ALA A 454 0.20 5.32 -21.83
CA ALA A 454 -0.50 4.10 -21.39
C ALA A 454 0.13 3.47 -20.12
N ASN A 455 1.45 3.57 -19.96
CA ASN A 455 2.14 3.16 -18.73
C ASN A 455 1.71 4.05 -17.55
N ALA A 456 1.68 5.37 -17.76
CA ALA A 456 1.25 6.34 -16.73
C ALA A 456 -0.23 6.13 -16.31
N LEU A 457 -1.12 5.81 -17.26
CA LEU A 457 -2.51 5.47 -16.96
C LEU A 457 -2.64 4.18 -16.12
N THR A 458 -1.73 3.22 -16.31
CA THR A 458 -1.71 1.98 -15.52
C THR A 458 -1.33 2.28 -14.07
N VAL A 459 -0.28 3.09 -13.85
CA VAL A 459 0.13 3.56 -12.52
C VAL A 459 -0.97 4.39 -11.83
N LEU A 460 -1.58 5.32 -12.58
CA LEU A 460 -2.70 6.14 -12.10
C LEU A 460 -3.88 5.29 -11.63
N ARG A 461 -4.16 4.16 -12.31
CA ARG A 461 -5.20 3.23 -11.87
C ARG A 461 -4.83 2.57 -10.55
N THR A 462 -3.63 1.99 -10.43
CA THR A 462 -3.21 1.32 -9.18
C THR A 462 -3.30 2.27 -7.97
N LEU A 463 -2.86 3.52 -8.13
CA LEU A 463 -2.97 4.56 -7.10
C LEU A 463 -4.41 4.95 -6.74
N ARG A 464 -5.36 4.83 -7.67
CA ARG A 464 -6.79 5.08 -7.44
C ARG A 464 -7.53 3.88 -6.86
N ASP A 465 -7.08 2.67 -7.17
CA ASP A 465 -7.62 1.43 -6.61
C ASP A 465 -7.13 1.24 -5.15
N ASP A 466 -5.97 1.80 -4.76
CA ASP A 466 -5.47 1.96 -3.37
C ASP A 466 -6.22 3.03 -2.56
N GLY A 467 -6.29 4.27 -3.07
CA GLY A 467 -7.07 5.37 -2.46
C GLY A 467 -6.52 5.97 -1.16
N SER A 468 -5.32 5.62 -0.70
CA SER A 468 -4.71 6.12 0.55
C SER A 468 -4.10 7.52 0.45
N THR A 469 -4.00 8.09 -0.76
CA THR A 469 -3.44 9.43 -1.05
C THR A 469 -4.25 10.13 -2.14
N THR A 470 -4.24 11.46 -2.16
CA THR A 470 -4.98 12.25 -3.17
C THR A 470 -4.06 13.05 -4.11
N ALA A 471 -2.98 13.65 -3.59
CA ALA A 471 -2.05 14.44 -4.40
C ALA A 471 -1.21 13.59 -5.36
N LEU A 472 -0.85 12.37 -4.96
CA LEU A 472 -0.03 11.46 -5.76
C LEU A 472 -0.77 10.97 -7.03
N PRO A 473 -2.03 10.47 -6.95
CA PRO A 473 -2.83 10.20 -8.15
C PRO A 473 -2.97 11.42 -9.08
N GLU A 474 -3.24 12.62 -8.55
CA GLU A 474 -3.43 13.81 -9.38
C GLU A 474 -2.13 14.21 -10.10
N ALA A 475 -0.98 14.10 -9.43
CA ALA A 475 0.31 14.38 -10.05
C ALA A 475 0.64 13.44 -11.23
N VAL A 476 0.25 12.16 -11.14
CA VAL A 476 0.36 11.21 -12.25
C VAL A 476 -0.67 11.51 -13.35
N GLU A 477 -1.88 11.98 -13.02
CA GLU A 477 -2.88 12.34 -14.04
C GLU A 477 -2.49 13.61 -14.82
N HIS A 478 -1.84 14.59 -14.18
CA HIS A 478 -1.25 15.75 -14.87
C HIS A 478 -0.19 15.31 -15.89
N VAL A 479 0.80 14.52 -15.44
CA VAL A 479 1.82 13.90 -16.30
C VAL A 479 1.19 13.12 -17.48
N HIS A 480 0.13 12.35 -17.22
CA HIS A 480 -0.59 11.60 -18.26
C HIS A 480 -1.36 12.48 -19.26
N ARG A 481 -1.95 13.60 -18.82
CA ARG A 481 -2.59 14.61 -19.69
C ARG A 481 -1.55 15.27 -20.59
N ASP A 482 -0.42 15.66 -20.02
CA ASP A 482 0.67 16.34 -20.72
C ASP A 482 1.29 15.42 -21.80
N MET A 483 1.59 14.15 -21.49
CA MET A 483 2.05 13.14 -22.47
C MET A 483 1.04 12.99 -23.63
N LYS A 484 -0.25 12.92 -23.34
CA LYS A 484 -1.30 12.86 -24.38
C LYS A 484 -1.32 14.10 -25.29
N GLN A 485 -0.93 15.25 -24.79
CA GLN A 485 -0.79 16.46 -25.61
C GLN A 485 0.43 16.36 -26.53
N VAL A 486 1.57 15.86 -26.03
CA VAL A 486 2.79 15.61 -26.82
C VAL A 486 2.54 14.60 -27.94
N VAL A 487 1.80 13.51 -27.70
CA VAL A 487 1.36 12.55 -28.73
C VAL A 487 0.73 13.26 -29.93
N GLY A 488 -0.19 14.20 -29.69
CA GLY A 488 -0.87 14.97 -30.73
C GLY A 488 0.06 15.94 -31.47
N LEU A 489 0.81 16.75 -30.73
CA LEU A 489 1.75 17.74 -31.28
C LEU A 489 2.79 17.08 -32.20
N ILE A 490 3.41 15.98 -31.76
CA ILE A 490 4.38 15.23 -32.56
C ILE A 490 3.71 14.56 -33.77
N ALA A 491 2.48 14.03 -33.64
CA ALA A 491 1.75 13.45 -34.77
C ALA A 491 1.48 14.46 -35.90
N ASP A 492 1.13 15.70 -35.55
CA ASP A 492 0.90 16.79 -36.50
C ASP A 492 2.20 17.39 -37.08
N TYR A 493 3.37 16.99 -36.56
CA TYR A 493 4.71 17.49 -36.90
C TYR A 493 5.00 18.91 -36.35
N ASP A 494 4.46 19.21 -35.16
CA ASP A 494 4.87 20.33 -34.29
C ASP A 494 5.87 19.82 -33.24
N THR A 495 7.16 19.87 -33.56
CA THR A 495 8.29 19.54 -32.68
C THR A 495 8.85 20.75 -31.93
N GLY A 496 8.16 21.90 -31.99
CA GLY A 496 8.74 23.19 -31.64
C GLY A 496 8.99 23.40 -30.14
N SER A 497 9.43 24.62 -29.81
CA SER A 497 9.71 25.07 -28.44
C SER A 497 8.57 24.82 -27.45
N TYR A 498 7.31 24.88 -27.90
CA TYR A 498 6.15 24.57 -27.06
C TYR A 498 6.04 23.07 -26.74
N THR A 499 6.25 22.20 -27.73
CA THR A 499 6.25 20.73 -27.57
C THR A 499 7.37 20.30 -26.62
N GLN A 500 8.59 20.80 -26.87
CA GLN A 500 9.77 20.59 -26.02
C GLN A 500 9.55 21.11 -24.58
N ALA A 501 8.79 22.19 -24.39
CA ALA A 501 8.44 22.68 -23.06
C ALA A 501 7.41 21.79 -22.34
N VAL A 502 6.51 21.09 -23.06
CA VAL A 502 5.64 20.07 -22.45
C VAL A 502 6.48 18.88 -22.00
N GLU A 503 7.36 18.38 -22.87
CA GLU A 503 8.26 17.27 -22.58
C GLU A 503 9.14 17.55 -21.33
N GLN A 504 9.66 18.78 -21.20
CA GLN A 504 10.39 19.23 -20.01
C GLN A 504 9.52 19.29 -18.74
N ASP A 505 8.24 19.66 -18.85
CA ASP A 505 7.32 19.69 -17.71
C ASP A 505 6.88 18.28 -17.29
N ILE A 506 6.80 17.34 -18.24
CA ILE A 506 6.62 15.91 -17.97
C ILE A 506 7.85 15.32 -17.26
N ILE A 507 9.06 15.60 -17.77
CA ILE A 507 10.33 15.21 -17.13
C ILE A 507 10.39 15.75 -15.69
N THR A 508 10.15 17.06 -15.51
CA THR A 508 10.08 17.69 -14.17
C THR A 508 9.08 16.95 -13.28
N GLY A 509 7.90 16.61 -13.80
CA GLY A 509 6.86 15.91 -13.04
C GLY A 509 7.22 14.49 -12.64
N LEU A 510 7.92 13.75 -13.50
CA LEU A 510 8.42 12.40 -13.21
C LEU A 510 9.59 12.43 -12.21
N GLU A 511 10.43 13.48 -12.24
CA GLU A 511 11.45 13.72 -11.22
C GLU A 511 10.83 14.03 -9.85
N GLU A 512 9.85 14.95 -9.78
CA GLU A 512 9.13 15.31 -8.54
C GLU A 512 8.38 14.09 -7.94
N LEU A 513 7.75 13.27 -8.78
CA LEU A 513 7.12 12.00 -8.37
C LEU A 513 8.14 11.01 -7.81
N LEU A 514 9.30 10.88 -8.46
CA LEU A 514 10.37 9.96 -8.05
C LEU A 514 11.07 10.41 -6.76
N GLU A 515 11.25 11.72 -6.54
CA GLU A 515 11.76 12.26 -5.27
C GLU A 515 10.78 11.99 -4.12
N ALA A 516 9.48 12.21 -4.34
CA ALA A 516 8.48 12.00 -3.31
C ALA A 516 8.28 10.52 -2.92
N VAL A 517 8.34 9.59 -3.89
CA VAL A 517 8.32 8.14 -3.60
C VAL A 517 9.54 7.72 -2.79
N LYS A 518 10.74 8.22 -3.11
CA LYS A 518 11.95 7.95 -2.33
C LYS A 518 11.86 8.49 -0.90
N GLN A 519 11.35 9.71 -0.73
CA GLN A 519 11.14 10.24 0.61
C GLN A 519 10.16 9.35 1.42
N ALA A 520 9.10 8.83 0.78
CA ALA A 520 8.19 7.90 1.44
C ALA A 520 8.85 6.55 1.79
N GLN A 521 9.79 6.05 0.98
CA GLN A 521 10.62 4.88 1.29
C GLN A 521 11.55 5.15 2.49
N ASP A 522 12.29 6.27 2.48
CA ASP A 522 13.16 6.69 3.58
C ASP A 522 12.36 6.86 4.89
N GLU A 523 11.14 7.36 4.83
CA GLU A 523 10.24 7.54 5.98
C GLU A 523 9.62 6.22 6.46
N GLN A 524 9.35 5.26 5.57
CA GLN A 524 8.98 3.87 5.91
C GLN A 524 10.10 3.17 6.70
N ASP A 525 11.32 3.17 6.16
CA ASP A 525 12.48 2.52 6.80
C ASP A 525 12.77 3.12 8.19
N GLN A 526 12.60 4.44 8.34
CA GLN A 526 12.74 5.13 9.63
C GLN A 526 11.63 4.74 10.64
N ARG A 527 10.39 4.55 10.18
CA ARG A 527 9.28 4.07 11.04
C ARG A 527 9.55 2.65 11.54
N GLN A 528 9.95 1.74 10.64
CA GLN A 528 10.25 0.35 10.99
C GLN A 528 11.42 0.25 12.01
N GLN A 529 12.47 1.06 11.84
CA GLN A 529 13.58 1.16 12.80
C GLN A 529 13.16 1.71 14.18
N GLN A 530 12.21 2.67 14.21
CA GLN A 530 11.69 3.21 15.47
C GLN A 530 10.72 2.25 16.17
N ALA A 531 9.93 1.47 15.42
CA ALA A 531 9.01 0.47 15.95
C ALA A 531 9.75 -0.62 16.76
N GLN A 532 10.95 -1.03 16.32
CA GLN A 532 11.81 -1.94 17.10
C GLN A 532 12.36 -1.33 18.42
N SER A 533 12.22 -0.01 18.62
CA SER A 533 12.87 0.73 19.72
C SER A 533 11.91 1.32 20.76
N GLN A 534 10.60 1.43 20.48
CA GLN A 534 9.62 1.96 21.46
C GLN A 534 8.30 1.18 21.46
N ASN A 535 7.85 0.83 22.68
CA ASN A 535 6.65 0.04 22.92
C ASN A 535 5.44 0.94 23.19
N GLY A 536 4.36 0.80 22.40
CA GLY A 536 3.02 1.24 22.78
C GLY A 536 2.62 2.70 22.50
N GLY A 537 3.09 3.29 21.40
CA GLY A 537 2.49 4.52 20.86
C GLY A 537 1.29 4.20 19.94
N GLN A 538 0.17 4.91 20.09
CA GLN A 538 -0.91 4.88 19.10
C GLN A 538 -0.47 5.66 17.85
N ALA A 539 0.29 5.00 16.97
CA ALA A 539 0.64 5.52 15.66
C ALA A 539 -0.62 5.63 14.79
N ALA A 540 -0.70 6.69 13.98
CA ALA A 540 -1.72 6.79 12.94
C ALA A 540 -1.55 5.66 11.91
N GLU A 541 -2.64 5.30 11.22
CA GLU A 541 -2.57 4.30 10.15
C GLU A 541 -1.54 4.71 9.07
N PRO A 542 -0.75 3.76 8.55
CA PRO A 542 0.24 4.06 7.52
C PRO A 542 -0.46 4.36 6.20
N THR A 543 -0.08 5.46 5.56
CA THR A 543 -0.48 5.88 4.21
C THR A 543 0.71 5.76 3.26
N LEU A 544 0.49 5.68 1.94
CA LEU A 544 1.56 5.67 0.93
C LEU A 544 2.53 6.85 1.07
N VAL A 545 1.99 8.04 1.38
CA VAL A 545 2.72 9.31 1.48
C VAL A 545 2.19 10.07 2.70
N ASP A 546 3.05 10.83 3.39
CA ASP A 546 2.65 11.63 4.54
C ASP A 546 1.91 12.92 4.13
N LYS A 547 1.09 13.48 5.04
CA LYS A 547 0.27 14.68 4.75
C LYS A 547 1.13 15.93 4.43
N LEU A 548 2.38 15.98 4.89
CA LEU A 548 3.30 17.07 4.56
C LEU A 548 3.87 16.93 3.13
N ALA A 549 4.16 15.72 2.68
CA ALA A 549 4.60 15.41 1.32
C ALA A 549 3.45 15.55 0.30
N GLU A 550 2.20 15.18 0.64
CA GLU A 550 1.04 15.52 -0.19
C GLU A 550 0.90 17.05 -0.39
N LEU A 551 1.07 17.85 0.67
CA LEU A 551 1.08 19.31 0.55
C LEU A 551 2.28 19.85 -0.27
N ARG A 552 3.41 19.14 -0.32
CA ARG A 552 4.53 19.47 -1.23
C ARG A 552 4.18 19.15 -2.69
N MET A 553 3.51 18.02 -2.96
CA MET A 553 3.01 17.68 -4.29
C MET A 553 2.00 18.71 -4.81
N ILE A 554 0.98 19.07 -4.01
CA ILE A 554 0.02 20.13 -4.36
C ILE A 554 0.74 21.45 -4.71
N ARG A 555 1.77 21.80 -3.93
CA ARG A 555 2.61 22.98 -4.21
C ARG A 555 3.40 22.84 -5.52
N SER A 556 3.93 21.68 -5.85
CA SER A 556 4.68 21.48 -7.09
C SER A 556 3.76 21.54 -8.32
N LEU A 557 2.57 20.93 -8.25
CA LEU A 557 1.53 21.05 -9.27
C LEU A 557 1.13 22.51 -9.52
N GLN A 558 0.87 23.30 -8.47
CA GLN A 558 0.52 24.71 -8.64
C GLN A 558 1.68 25.55 -9.23
N LEU A 559 2.95 25.16 -8.99
CA LEU A 559 4.12 25.77 -9.64
C LEU A 559 4.25 25.35 -11.11
N ARG A 560 3.90 24.09 -11.46
CA ARG A 560 3.87 23.58 -12.83
C ARG A 560 2.76 24.25 -13.65
N ILE A 561 1.54 24.34 -13.10
CA ILE A 561 0.43 25.15 -13.64
C ILE A 561 0.89 26.58 -13.93
N ASN A 562 1.54 27.25 -12.95
CA ASN A 562 2.05 28.61 -13.10
C ASN A 562 3.12 28.77 -14.20
N ARG A 563 3.92 27.72 -14.47
CA ARG A 563 4.89 27.67 -15.56
C ARG A 563 4.15 27.51 -16.89
N ARG A 564 3.17 26.58 -16.93
CA ARG A 564 2.33 26.26 -18.09
C ARG A 564 1.49 27.46 -18.57
N THR A 565 0.91 28.25 -17.65
CA THR A 565 0.20 29.50 -18.00
C THR A 565 1.07 30.45 -18.82
N ARG A 566 2.36 30.59 -18.44
CA ARG A 566 3.30 31.52 -19.09
C ARG A 566 3.79 31.00 -20.45
N GLN A 567 3.90 29.68 -20.61
CA GLN A 567 4.18 29.07 -21.92
C GLN A 567 2.99 29.27 -22.88
N ILE A 568 1.76 29.15 -22.40
CA ILE A 568 0.54 29.36 -23.21
C ILE A 568 0.39 30.84 -23.59
N ASP A 569 0.60 31.78 -22.66
CA ASP A 569 0.64 33.22 -22.91
C ASP A 569 1.71 33.59 -23.96
N ALA A 570 2.91 32.99 -23.87
CA ALA A 570 3.96 33.15 -24.88
C ALA A 570 3.55 32.59 -26.26
N ARG A 571 2.98 31.38 -26.33
CA ARG A 571 2.49 30.77 -27.59
C ARG A 571 1.36 31.60 -28.21
N ALA A 572 0.50 32.19 -27.40
CA ALA A 572 -0.59 33.07 -27.84
C ALA A 572 -0.11 34.41 -28.41
N ALA A 573 1.09 34.85 -28.03
CA ALA A 573 1.74 36.04 -28.60
C ALA A 573 2.43 35.78 -29.96
N GLU A 574 2.58 34.52 -30.39
CA GLU A 574 3.21 34.17 -31.67
C GLU A 574 2.24 34.38 -32.86
N PRO A 575 2.66 35.08 -33.93
CA PRO A 575 1.75 35.60 -34.95
C PRO A 575 1.12 34.57 -35.90
N ASN A 576 1.41 33.27 -35.73
CA ASN A 576 0.86 32.18 -36.54
C ASN A 576 0.09 31.13 -35.72
N THR A 577 0.00 31.28 -34.39
CA THR A 577 -0.68 30.29 -33.52
C THR A 577 -2.19 30.30 -33.76
N PRO A 578 -2.84 29.15 -34.01
CA PRO A 578 -4.29 29.07 -34.09
C PRO A 578 -4.92 29.37 -32.73
N ALA A 579 -5.86 30.32 -32.66
CA ALA A 579 -6.55 30.68 -31.42
C ALA A 579 -7.22 29.47 -30.75
N GLU A 580 -7.83 28.58 -31.56
CA GLU A 580 -8.43 27.31 -31.12
C GLU A 580 -7.46 26.45 -30.30
N SER A 581 -6.18 26.35 -30.72
CA SER A 581 -5.13 25.61 -30.00
C SER A 581 -4.63 26.29 -28.70
N VAL A 582 -4.95 27.58 -28.50
CA VAL A 582 -4.72 28.30 -27.25
C VAL A 582 -5.92 28.11 -26.33
N ASP A 583 -7.14 28.22 -26.86
CA ASP A 583 -8.38 28.00 -26.11
C ASP A 583 -8.47 26.56 -25.58
N GLU A 584 -8.07 25.55 -26.35
CA GLU A 584 -7.95 24.15 -25.90
C GLU A 584 -6.91 23.99 -24.76
N ALA A 585 -5.73 24.60 -24.90
CA ALA A 585 -4.69 24.54 -23.87
C ALA A 585 -5.09 25.26 -22.57
N LEU A 586 -5.86 26.35 -22.66
CA LEU A 586 -6.43 27.04 -21.51
C LEU A 586 -7.55 26.24 -20.84
N GLN A 587 -8.37 25.49 -21.60
CA GLN A 587 -9.36 24.58 -21.04
C GLN A 587 -8.69 23.42 -20.27
N GLN A 588 -7.66 22.80 -20.85
CA GLN A 588 -6.87 21.75 -20.18
C GLN A 588 -6.21 22.26 -18.89
N LEU A 589 -5.68 23.48 -18.90
CA LEU A 589 -5.10 24.11 -17.71
C LEU A 589 -6.16 24.42 -16.63
N ALA A 590 -7.37 24.80 -17.02
CA ALA A 590 -8.48 25.03 -16.09
C ALA A 590 -8.99 23.72 -15.45
N GLU A 591 -9.03 22.62 -16.22
CA GLU A 591 -9.32 21.28 -15.68
C GLU A 591 -8.23 20.81 -14.70
N GLN A 592 -6.95 21.07 -15.02
CA GLN A 592 -5.80 20.81 -14.12
C GLN A 592 -5.87 21.64 -12.83
N GLU A 593 -6.30 22.91 -12.88
CA GLU A 593 -6.43 23.76 -11.68
C GLU A 593 -7.67 23.37 -10.84
N GLU A 594 -8.81 23.03 -11.45
CA GLU A 594 -9.96 22.46 -10.71
C GLU A 594 -9.57 21.15 -10.01
N SER A 595 -8.81 20.28 -10.67
CA SER A 595 -8.42 19.00 -10.09
C SER A 595 -7.47 19.15 -8.89
N VAL A 596 -6.51 20.08 -8.95
CA VAL A 596 -5.65 20.46 -7.81
C VAL A 596 -6.45 21.08 -6.67
N ILE A 597 -7.48 21.88 -6.95
CA ILE A 597 -8.39 22.43 -5.93
C ILE A 597 -9.15 21.30 -5.22
N ARG A 598 -9.71 20.33 -5.96
CA ARG A 598 -10.41 19.17 -5.37
C ARG A 598 -9.47 18.29 -4.54
N ALA A 599 -8.25 18.04 -5.02
CA ALA A 599 -7.24 17.30 -4.26
C ALA A 599 -6.86 18.03 -2.96
N THR A 600 -6.70 19.36 -3.01
CA THR A 600 -6.45 20.19 -1.82
C THR A 600 -7.61 20.11 -0.81
N GLN A 601 -8.85 20.16 -1.29
CA GLN A 601 -10.06 20.04 -0.45
C GLN A 601 -10.12 18.67 0.24
N ALA A 602 -9.91 17.58 -0.50
CA ALA A 602 -9.89 16.23 0.04
C ALA A 602 -8.81 16.02 1.13
N ILE A 603 -7.61 16.59 0.95
CA ILE A 603 -6.54 16.55 1.95
C ILE A 603 -6.94 17.29 3.25
N THR A 604 -7.74 18.36 3.14
CA THR A 604 -8.28 19.07 4.32
C THR A 604 -9.48 18.37 4.96
N GLU A 605 -10.43 17.86 4.17
CA GLU A 605 -11.64 17.18 4.69
C GLU A 605 -11.30 15.78 5.26
N GLY A 606 -10.29 15.11 4.70
CA GLY A 606 -9.64 13.91 5.25
C GLY A 606 -8.66 14.21 6.39
N ALA A 607 -8.66 15.41 6.97
CA ALA A 607 -7.97 15.75 8.21
C ALA A 607 -8.91 16.08 9.38
N ASP A 608 -10.22 16.20 9.13
CA ASP A 608 -11.28 16.42 10.13
C ASP A 608 -12.08 15.12 10.44
N GLN A 609 -11.58 13.96 9.98
CA GLN A 609 -12.08 12.60 10.28
C GLN A 609 -10.98 11.77 10.95
#